data_AF-A0A960SSW0-F1
#
_entry.id   AF-A0A960SSW0-F1
#
_cell.length_a   1.000
_cell.length_b   1.000
_cell.length_c   1.000
_cell.angle_alpha   90.00
_cell.angle_beta   90.00
_cell.angle_gamma   90.00
#
_symmetry.space_group_name_H-M   'P 1'
#
loop_
_entity.id
_entity.type
_entity.pdbx_description
1 polymer ?
#
loop_
_entity_poly.entity_id
_entity_poly.type
_entity_poly.pdbx_seq_one_letter_code
_entity_poly.pdbx_strand_id
1 'polypeptide(L)'
;FELAYWRWALGQANEWRWRLGQPRITEWTHIADHLAPLPQAHGLYIEQETVRVPDGGHPCQLAAWGLLRPSANVDEATMLRTMDHVLHRWDHTKTWGWDYPLMAMTAARLGRGDWAVESLLFEAEKNTYRPNGHNYQAARLPCYLPGNGGLLAAVAMMAAGWDGAPDRPAPGFPRDGQWVVRHEGLRRLP
;
A
#
# COMPACT_ATOMS: atom_id res chain seq x y z
N PHE A 1 -1.75 -10.49 2.22
CA PHE A 1 -1.45 -9.40 3.18
C PHE A 1 -1.08 -9.91 4.56
N GLU A 2 -1.94 -10.71 5.20
CA GLU A 2 -1.81 -11.09 6.61
C GLU A 2 -0.47 -11.72 6.98
N LEU A 3 0.10 -12.58 6.12
CA LEU A 3 1.43 -13.18 6.33
C LEU A 3 2.53 -12.11 6.45
N ALA A 4 2.49 -11.07 5.61
CA ALA A 4 3.43 -9.95 5.69
C ALA A 4 3.19 -9.12 6.96
N TYR A 5 1.92 -8.91 7.31
CA TYR A 5 1.55 -8.13 8.49
C TYR A 5 1.97 -8.81 9.80
N TRP A 6 1.74 -10.11 9.95
CA TRP A 6 2.17 -10.89 11.12
C TRP A 6 3.70 -10.89 11.26
N ARG A 7 4.43 -11.09 10.16
CA ARG A 7 5.90 -11.02 10.17
C ARG A 7 6.39 -9.67 10.66
N TRP A 8 5.86 -8.59 10.09
CA TRP A 8 6.19 -7.22 10.50
C TRP A 8 5.83 -6.98 11.98
N ALA A 9 4.64 -7.38 12.42
CA ALA A 9 4.15 -7.15 13.78
C ALA A 9 5.01 -7.84 14.84
N LEU A 10 5.42 -9.09 14.61
CA LEU A 10 6.32 -9.83 15.50
C LEU A 10 7.70 -9.15 15.60
N GLY A 11 8.23 -8.68 14.46
CA GLY A 11 9.48 -7.91 14.42
C GLY A 11 9.38 -6.60 15.20
N GLN A 12 8.30 -5.84 14.97
CA GLN A 12 8.05 -4.58 15.69
C GLN A 12 7.83 -4.79 17.18
N ALA A 13 7.19 -5.87 17.60
CA ALA A 13 7.03 -6.21 19.01
C ALA A 13 8.40 -6.43 19.67
N ASN A 14 9.31 -7.17 19.02
CA ASN A 14 10.68 -7.35 19.50
C ASN A 14 11.50 -6.05 19.50
N GLU A 15 11.28 -5.18 18.53
CA GLU A 15 11.91 -3.85 18.49
C GLU A 15 11.46 -2.97 19.68
N TRP A 16 10.16 -2.98 20.01
CA TRP A 16 9.66 -2.27 21.19
C TRP A 16 10.19 -2.84 22.51
N ARG A 17 10.30 -4.16 22.63
CA ARG A 17 10.93 -4.79 23.81
C ARG A 17 12.36 -4.29 24.02
N TRP A 18 13.15 -4.28 22.95
CA TRP A 18 14.52 -3.77 23.00
C TRP A 18 14.58 -2.30 23.42
N ARG A 19 13.72 -1.43 22.86
CA ARG A 19 13.63 0.00 23.24
C ARG A 19 13.23 0.22 24.70
N LEU A 20 12.49 -0.72 25.29
CA LEU A 20 12.08 -0.70 26.69
C LEU A 20 13.11 -1.36 27.63
N GLY A 21 14.30 -1.73 27.13
CA GLY A 21 15.33 -2.41 27.93
C GLY A 21 14.98 -3.86 28.27
N GLN A 22 13.99 -4.45 27.59
CA GLN A 22 13.58 -5.84 27.79
C GLN A 22 14.27 -6.76 26.78
N PRO A 23 14.57 -8.02 27.15
CA PRO A 23 15.11 -8.99 26.21
C PRO A 23 14.09 -9.29 25.11
N ARG A 24 14.57 -9.43 23.87
CA ARG A 24 13.78 -9.92 22.73
C ARG A 24 13.33 -11.36 22.98
N ILE A 25 12.15 -11.71 22.46
CA ILE A 25 11.61 -13.07 22.50
C ILE A 25 12.04 -13.78 21.23
N THR A 26 12.88 -14.80 21.38
CA THR A 26 13.49 -15.54 20.27
C THR A 26 12.45 -16.34 19.48
N GLU A 27 11.41 -16.82 20.15
CA GLU A 27 10.30 -17.56 19.58
C GLU A 27 9.51 -16.71 18.58
N TRP A 28 9.36 -15.41 18.84
CA TRP A 28 8.68 -14.49 17.91
C TRP A 28 9.47 -14.26 16.64
N THR A 29 10.80 -14.12 16.75
CA THR A 29 11.68 -14.07 15.58
C THR A 29 11.61 -15.38 14.80
N HIS A 30 11.66 -16.53 15.50
CA HIS A 30 11.54 -17.84 14.87
C HIS A 30 10.22 -17.98 14.10
N ILE A 31 9.08 -17.65 14.71
CA ILE A 31 7.78 -17.70 14.03
C ILE A 31 7.78 -16.77 12.81
N ALA A 32 8.21 -15.51 12.98
CA ALA A 32 8.25 -14.53 11.90
C ALA A 32 9.04 -15.06 10.71
N ASP A 33 10.21 -15.66 10.93
CA ASP A 33 11.08 -16.21 9.90
C ASP A 33 10.48 -17.42 9.17
N HIS A 34 9.67 -18.22 9.86
CA HIS A 34 9.10 -19.48 9.35
C HIS A 34 7.64 -19.39 8.88
N LEU A 35 7.05 -18.19 8.84
CA LEU A 35 5.75 -17.99 8.20
C LEU A 35 5.79 -18.39 6.72
N ALA A 36 4.70 -18.99 6.23
CA ALA A 36 4.54 -19.37 4.83
C ALA A 36 4.85 -18.21 3.86
N PRO A 37 5.34 -18.51 2.64
CA PRO A 37 5.51 -17.50 1.61
C PRO A 37 4.16 -16.87 1.24
N LEU A 38 4.17 -15.65 0.71
CA LEU A 38 2.95 -15.04 0.18
C LEU A 38 2.42 -15.89 -0.99
N PRO A 39 1.10 -16.15 -1.05
CA PRO A 39 0.53 -16.97 -2.09
C PRO A 39 0.67 -16.27 -3.45
N GLN A 40 1.02 -17.07 -4.46
CA GLN A 40 1.25 -16.59 -5.82
C GLN A 40 0.55 -17.51 -6.82
N ALA A 41 0.02 -16.91 -7.89
CA ALA A 41 -0.47 -17.63 -9.06
C ALA A 41 -0.08 -16.87 -10.32
N HIS A 42 0.39 -17.59 -11.35
CA HIS A 42 0.79 -17.00 -12.64
C HIS A 42 1.80 -15.84 -12.52
N GLY A 43 2.67 -15.88 -11.49
CA GLY A 43 3.67 -14.85 -11.24
C GLY A 43 3.11 -13.54 -10.65
N LEU A 44 1.90 -13.57 -10.08
CA LEU A 44 1.25 -12.47 -9.35
C LEU A 44 1.05 -12.88 -7.89
N TYR A 45 1.10 -11.90 -6.98
CA TYR A 45 0.57 -12.10 -5.63
C TYR A 45 -0.96 -12.12 -5.67
N ILE A 46 -1.54 -13.08 -4.96
CA ILE A 46 -3.00 -13.27 -4.86
C ILE A 46 -3.47 -13.03 -3.42
N GLU A 47 -4.76 -12.78 -3.25
CA GLU A 47 -5.33 -12.43 -1.94
C GLU A 47 -5.15 -13.56 -0.90
N GLN A 48 -5.34 -14.81 -1.34
CA GLN A 48 -5.33 -16.01 -0.51
C GLN A 48 -4.87 -17.24 -1.33
N GLU A 49 -4.33 -18.26 -0.67
CA GLU A 49 -3.78 -19.46 -1.32
C GLU A 49 -4.81 -20.21 -2.18
N THR A 50 -6.02 -20.36 -1.67
CA THR A 50 -7.14 -20.94 -2.43
C THR A 50 -8.03 -19.81 -2.95
N VAL A 51 -7.80 -19.40 -4.19
CA VAL A 51 -8.61 -18.35 -4.84
C VAL A 51 -10.01 -18.89 -5.11
N ARG A 52 -11.00 -18.39 -4.36
CA ARG A 52 -12.41 -18.77 -4.54
C ARG A 52 -13.13 -17.91 -5.58
N VAL A 53 -12.62 -16.71 -5.83
CA VAL A 53 -13.16 -15.75 -6.81
C VAL A 53 -11.95 -15.12 -7.53
N PRO A 54 -11.81 -15.33 -8.85
CA PRO A 54 -10.80 -14.61 -9.63
C PRO A 54 -11.09 -13.11 -9.57
N ASP A 55 -10.06 -12.30 -9.34
CA ASP A 55 -10.07 -10.84 -9.47
C ASP A 55 -11.40 -10.19 -9.07
N GLY A 56 -11.74 -10.30 -7.80
CA GLY A 56 -13.01 -9.82 -7.27
C GLY A 56 -12.92 -9.72 -5.76
N GLY A 57 -12.61 -8.53 -5.27
CA GLY A 57 -12.33 -8.27 -3.86
C GLY A 57 -11.38 -7.11 -3.70
N HIS A 58 -10.77 -7.02 -2.52
CA HIS A 58 -9.79 -6.00 -2.22
C HIS A 58 -8.41 -6.41 -2.73
N PRO A 59 -7.65 -5.53 -3.39
CA PRO A 59 -6.26 -5.78 -3.77
C PRO A 59 -5.31 -5.71 -2.55
N CYS A 60 -5.69 -6.34 -1.44
CA CYS A 60 -4.98 -6.33 -0.17
C CYS A 60 -3.54 -6.85 -0.28
N GLN A 61 -3.24 -7.69 -1.27
CA GLN A 61 -1.88 -8.13 -1.56
C GLN A 61 -0.91 -6.96 -1.77
N LEU A 62 -1.37 -5.83 -2.32
CA LEU A 62 -0.56 -4.63 -2.49
C LEU A 62 -0.10 -4.04 -1.15
N ALA A 63 -0.88 -4.20 -0.08
CA ALA A 63 -0.54 -3.68 1.25
C ALA A 63 0.71 -4.33 1.86
N ALA A 64 1.15 -5.49 1.34
CA ALA A 64 2.43 -6.07 1.70
C ALA A 64 3.64 -5.24 1.24
N TRP A 65 3.44 -4.28 0.34
CA TRP A 65 4.47 -3.38 -0.18
C TRP A 65 4.14 -1.91 -0.01
N GLY A 66 2.89 -1.49 -0.24
CA GLY A 66 2.49 -0.08 -0.15
C GLY A 66 2.32 0.40 1.29
N LEU A 67 1.57 -0.35 2.10
CA LEU A 67 1.25 0.00 3.48
C LEU A 67 2.36 -0.42 4.44
N LEU A 68 2.82 -1.67 4.33
CA LEU A 68 3.96 -2.15 5.09
C LEU A 68 5.25 -1.79 4.38
N ARG A 69 6.33 -1.60 5.16
CA ARG A 69 7.66 -1.53 4.59
C ARG A 69 7.94 -2.80 3.76
N PRO A 70 8.51 -2.66 2.54
CA PRO A 70 9.02 -3.81 1.80
C PRO A 70 9.88 -4.69 2.70
N SER A 71 9.55 -5.98 2.74
CA SER A 71 10.29 -6.98 3.51
C SER A 71 10.99 -7.93 2.56
N ALA A 72 12.09 -8.56 3.00
CA ALA A 72 12.91 -9.44 2.16
C ALA A 72 12.14 -10.61 1.51
N ASN A 73 10.99 -10.95 2.07
CA ASN A 73 10.10 -12.05 1.66
C ASN A 73 8.93 -11.58 0.77
N VAL A 74 8.98 -10.33 0.29
CA VAL A 74 8.13 -9.83 -0.80
C VAL A 74 9.05 -9.42 -1.94
N ASP A 75 8.85 -10.02 -3.11
CA ASP A 75 9.65 -9.79 -4.31
C ASP A 75 9.13 -8.57 -5.07
N GLU A 76 10.03 -7.63 -5.37
CA GLU A 76 9.71 -6.37 -6.03
C GLU A 76 9.13 -6.58 -7.43
N ALA A 77 9.76 -7.45 -8.23
CA ALA A 77 9.33 -7.69 -9.61
C ALA A 77 7.93 -8.32 -9.67
N THR A 78 7.63 -9.23 -8.74
CA THR A 78 6.31 -9.83 -8.57
C THR A 78 5.29 -8.81 -8.10
N MET A 79 5.66 -7.93 -7.17
CA MET A 79 4.78 -6.85 -6.74
C MET A 79 4.52 -5.83 -7.86
N LEU A 80 5.50 -5.55 -8.72
CA LEU A 80 5.33 -4.69 -9.89
C LEU A 80 4.31 -5.28 -10.88
N ARG A 81 4.43 -6.58 -11.22
CA ARG A 81 3.44 -7.28 -12.05
C ARG A 81 2.06 -7.33 -11.40
N THR A 82 2.02 -7.49 -10.08
CA THR A 82 0.77 -7.49 -9.30
C THR A 82 0.10 -6.12 -9.35
N MET A 83 0.87 -5.04 -9.17
CA MET A 83 0.37 -3.66 -9.26
C MET A 83 -0.16 -3.35 -10.66
N ASP A 84 0.56 -3.75 -11.71
CA ASP A 84 0.11 -3.62 -13.10
C ASP A 84 -1.23 -4.31 -13.35
N HIS A 85 -1.35 -5.55 -12.89
CA HIS A 85 -2.59 -6.32 -13.00
C HIS A 85 -3.74 -5.65 -12.21
N VAL A 86 -3.47 -5.21 -10.98
CA VAL A 86 -4.49 -4.53 -10.17
C VAL A 86 -4.96 -3.24 -10.84
N LEU A 87 -4.04 -2.41 -11.35
CA LEU A 87 -4.40 -1.15 -11.97
C LEU A 87 -5.20 -1.34 -13.27
N HIS A 88 -4.77 -2.25 -14.15
CA HIS A 88 -5.28 -2.30 -15.51
C HIS A 88 -6.29 -3.43 -15.79
N ARG A 89 -6.39 -4.45 -14.94
CA ARG A 89 -7.19 -5.66 -15.23
C ARG A 89 -8.15 -6.07 -14.12
N TRP A 90 -8.00 -5.54 -12.91
CA TRP A 90 -8.86 -5.87 -11.78
C TRP A 90 -10.30 -5.38 -11.97
N ASP A 91 -11.27 -6.10 -11.39
CA ASP A 91 -12.64 -5.61 -11.31
C ASP A 91 -12.76 -4.49 -10.27
N HIS A 92 -12.51 -3.26 -10.73
CA HIS A 92 -12.64 -2.04 -9.92
C HIS A 92 -14.06 -1.78 -9.42
N THR A 93 -15.08 -2.49 -9.92
CA THR A 93 -16.44 -2.38 -9.35
C THR A 93 -16.54 -3.02 -7.96
N LYS A 94 -15.54 -3.80 -7.54
CA LYS A 94 -15.48 -4.49 -6.24
C LYS A 94 -14.57 -3.82 -5.21
N THR A 95 -13.79 -2.83 -5.61
CA THR A 95 -12.89 -2.08 -4.72
C THR A 95 -13.65 -1.24 -3.69
N TRP A 96 -12.92 -0.58 -2.81
CA TRP A 96 -13.38 0.42 -1.86
C TRP A 96 -12.50 1.66 -1.96
N GLY A 97 -12.99 2.79 -1.47
CA GLY A 97 -12.29 4.08 -1.63
C GLY A 97 -10.88 4.13 -1.05
N TRP A 98 -10.52 3.23 -0.13
CA TRP A 98 -9.15 3.13 0.42
C TRP A 98 -8.19 2.33 -0.48
N ASP A 99 -8.70 1.57 -1.45
CA ASP A 99 -7.87 0.76 -2.34
C ASP A 99 -7.03 1.65 -3.27
N TYR A 100 -7.59 2.78 -3.73
CA TYR A 100 -6.91 3.75 -4.61
C TYR A 100 -5.67 4.40 -3.97
N PRO A 101 -5.72 4.94 -2.73
CA PRO A 101 -4.52 5.39 -2.06
C PRO A 101 -3.56 4.25 -1.72
N LEU A 102 -4.04 3.03 -1.42
CA LEU A 102 -3.16 1.87 -1.27
C LEU A 102 -2.38 1.58 -2.57
N MET A 103 -3.07 1.58 -3.71
CA MET A 103 -2.48 1.43 -5.03
C MET A 103 -1.43 2.53 -5.26
N ALA A 104 -1.74 3.79 -4.93
CA ALA A 104 -0.82 4.90 -5.08
C ALA A 104 0.46 4.76 -4.24
N MET A 105 0.32 4.39 -2.96
CA MET A 105 1.47 4.14 -2.07
C MET A 105 2.35 2.99 -2.58
N THR A 106 1.71 1.95 -3.12
CA THR A 106 2.41 0.78 -3.69
C THR A 106 3.19 1.18 -4.94
N ALA A 107 2.54 1.85 -5.89
CA ALA A 107 3.16 2.35 -7.11
C ALA A 107 4.32 3.32 -6.82
N ALA A 108 4.16 4.23 -5.86
CA ALA A 108 5.21 5.15 -5.43
C ALA A 108 6.46 4.39 -4.93
N ARG A 109 6.29 3.38 -4.07
CA ARG A 109 7.41 2.54 -3.60
C ARG A 109 8.05 1.71 -4.70
N LEU A 110 7.31 1.33 -5.74
CA LEU A 110 7.81 0.64 -6.93
C LEU A 110 8.47 1.59 -7.95
N GLY A 111 8.64 2.87 -7.62
CA GLY A 111 9.21 3.86 -8.53
C GLY A 111 8.30 4.27 -9.69
N ARG A 112 7.01 3.90 -9.65
CA ARG A 112 5.99 4.21 -10.66
C ARG A 112 5.12 5.38 -10.21
N GLY A 113 5.73 6.56 -10.16
CA GLY A 113 5.03 7.79 -9.78
C GLY A 113 3.89 8.16 -10.75
N ASP A 114 4.01 7.75 -12.00
CA ASP A 114 2.95 7.83 -13.02
C ASP A 114 1.72 7.03 -12.59
N TRP A 115 1.90 5.76 -12.26
CA TRP A 115 0.81 4.91 -11.75
C TRP A 115 0.30 5.35 -10.38
N ALA A 116 1.14 5.99 -9.57
CA ALA A 116 0.71 6.53 -8.29
C ALA A 116 -0.30 7.68 -8.47
N VAL A 117 0.00 8.63 -9.36
CA VAL A 117 -0.93 9.71 -9.71
C VAL A 117 -2.17 9.16 -10.41
N GLU A 118 -2.00 8.23 -11.35
CA GLU A 118 -3.11 7.55 -12.04
C GLU A 118 -4.05 6.87 -11.04
N SER A 119 -3.53 6.16 -10.05
CA SER A 119 -4.33 5.50 -9.01
C SER A 119 -5.17 6.50 -8.20
N LEU A 120 -4.59 7.65 -7.84
CA LEU A 120 -5.32 8.69 -7.10
C LEU A 120 -6.41 9.36 -7.94
N LEU A 121 -6.19 9.48 -9.25
CA LEU A 121 -7.10 10.11 -10.19
C LEU A 121 -8.02 9.12 -10.92
N PHE A 122 -7.95 7.83 -10.57
CA PHE A 122 -8.66 6.77 -11.25
C PHE A 122 -10.17 7.03 -11.24
N GLU A 123 -10.79 6.98 -12.42
CA GLU A 123 -12.22 7.25 -12.59
C GLU A 123 -13.05 6.07 -12.07
N ALA A 124 -13.51 6.18 -10.83
CA ALA A 124 -14.43 5.22 -10.22
C ALA A 124 -15.36 5.90 -9.21
N GLU A 125 -16.59 5.40 -9.11
CA GLU A 125 -17.58 5.89 -8.15
C GLU A 125 -17.00 5.94 -6.72
N LYS A 126 -16.24 4.91 -6.35
CA LYS A 126 -15.67 4.75 -5.00
C LYS A 126 -14.40 5.57 -4.76
N ASN A 127 -13.81 6.13 -5.83
CA ASN A 127 -12.71 7.09 -5.74
C ASN A 127 -13.22 8.55 -5.79
N THR A 128 -14.54 8.76 -5.75
CA THR A 128 -15.12 10.11 -5.83
C THR A 128 -15.11 10.80 -4.48
N TYR A 129 -14.62 12.04 -4.45
CA TYR A 129 -14.70 12.94 -3.30
C TYR A 129 -15.77 14.00 -3.57
N ARG A 130 -16.77 14.08 -2.70
CA ARG A 130 -17.91 14.98 -2.88
C ARG A 130 -17.52 16.45 -2.61
N PRO A 131 -18.36 17.43 -2.98
CA PRO A 131 -18.07 18.85 -2.72
C PRO A 131 -17.78 19.20 -1.25
N ASN A 132 -18.27 18.38 -0.31
CA ASN A 132 -17.97 18.50 1.11
C ASN A 132 -16.66 17.82 1.54
N GLY A 133 -15.87 17.32 0.59
CA GLY A 133 -14.59 16.67 0.79
C GLY A 133 -14.65 15.19 1.17
N HIS A 134 -15.82 14.60 1.46
CA HIS A 134 -15.90 13.20 1.89
C HIS A 134 -15.79 12.23 0.70
N ASN A 135 -15.01 11.17 0.89
CA ASN A 135 -14.98 10.04 -0.04
C ASN A 135 -16.32 9.29 0.00
N TYR A 136 -16.87 9.01 -1.17
CA TYR A 136 -18.12 8.27 -1.33
C TYR A 136 -17.83 6.78 -1.58
N GLN A 137 -18.52 5.89 -0.88
CA GLN A 137 -18.41 4.44 -1.11
C GLN A 137 -19.67 3.84 -1.74
N ALA A 138 -20.85 4.22 -1.24
CA ALA A 138 -22.16 3.76 -1.72
C ALA A 138 -23.28 4.57 -1.06
N ALA A 139 -24.54 4.41 -1.51
CA ALA A 139 -25.69 5.08 -0.91
C ALA A 139 -25.82 4.78 0.59
N ARG A 140 -25.54 3.53 1.01
CA ARG A 140 -25.53 3.10 2.42
C ARG A 140 -24.32 3.60 3.22
N LEU A 141 -23.27 4.07 2.55
CA LEU A 141 -22.03 4.54 3.16
C LEU A 141 -21.56 5.81 2.43
N PRO A 142 -22.33 6.91 2.58
CA PRO A 142 -22.14 8.14 1.80
C PRO A 142 -20.88 8.94 2.20
N CYS A 143 -20.28 8.60 3.35
CA CYS A 143 -19.05 9.15 3.88
C CYS A 143 -18.17 7.97 4.35
N TYR A 144 -17.05 7.76 3.66
CA TYR A 144 -16.12 6.67 3.93
C TYR A 144 -14.73 7.23 4.26
N LEU A 145 -14.51 7.53 5.54
CA LEU A 145 -13.29 8.17 6.02
C LEU A 145 -11.98 7.42 5.73
N PRO A 146 -11.93 6.08 5.57
CA PRO A 146 -10.70 5.42 5.14
C PRO A 146 -10.19 5.87 3.77
N GLY A 147 -11.08 6.24 2.83
CA GLY A 147 -10.67 6.85 1.56
C GLY A 147 -10.01 8.21 1.79
N ASN A 148 -10.63 9.07 2.60
CA ASN A 148 -10.07 10.38 2.99
C ASN A 148 -8.70 10.27 3.66
N GLY A 149 -8.58 9.44 4.69
CA GLY A 149 -7.33 9.24 5.41
C GLY A 149 -6.26 8.62 4.52
N GLY A 150 -6.64 7.66 3.68
CA GLY A 150 -5.76 7.06 2.69
C GLY A 150 -5.22 8.07 1.69
N LEU A 151 -6.06 8.94 1.12
CA LEU A 151 -5.62 9.98 0.19
C LEU A 151 -4.59 10.91 0.84
N LEU A 152 -4.87 11.40 2.05
CA LEU A 152 -3.95 12.27 2.77
C LEU A 152 -2.62 11.58 3.07
N ALA A 153 -2.65 10.31 3.49
CA ALA A 153 -1.45 9.52 3.76
C ALA A 153 -0.64 9.27 2.47
N ALA A 154 -1.29 8.90 1.38
CA ALA A 154 -0.65 8.61 0.10
C ALA A 154 0.02 9.86 -0.49
N VAL A 155 -0.68 10.99 -0.53
CA VAL A 155 -0.12 12.26 -1.04
C VAL A 155 1.04 12.73 -0.16
N ALA A 156 0.91 12.65 1.18
CA ALA A 156 1.99 13.00 2.08
C ALA A 156 3.23 12.11 1.89
N MET A 157 3.02 10.81 1.71
CA MET A 157 4.08 9.85 1.41
C MET A 157 4.76 10.13 0.08
N MET A 158 3.98 10.42 -0.97
CA MET A 158 4.53 10.73 -2.29
C MET A 158 5.34 12.02 -2.27
N ALA A 159 4.91 13.03 -1.50
CA ALA A 159 5.58 14.32 -1.41
C ALA A 159 6.82 14.31 -0.49
N ALA A 160 6.68 13.80 0.73
CA ALA A 160 7.75 13.84 1.74
C ALA A 160 8.68 12.62 1.70
N GLY A 161 8.22 11.50 1.13
CA GLY A 161 8.93 10.24 1.07
C GLY A 161 8.65 9.30 2.24
N TRP A 162 9.38 8.19 2.23
CA TRP A 162 9.33 7.10 3.21
C TRP A 162 10.75 6.64 3.60
N ASP A 163 10.90 5.78 4.60
CA ASP A 163 12.20 5.22 4.97
C ASP A 163 12.78 4.42 3.79
N GLY A 164 14.01 4.75 3.38
CA GLY A 164 14.66 4.15 2.21
C GLY A 164 14.17 4.69 0.85
N ALA A 165 13.34 5.74 0.84
CA ALA A 165 13.00 6.43 -0.41
C ALA A 165 14.25 7.03 -1.08
N PRO A 166 14.26 7.16 -2.42
CA PRO A 166 15.32 7.85 -3.13
C PRO A 166 15.56 9.26 -2.56
N ASP A 167 16.83 9.66 -2.43
CA ASP A 167 17.21 10.97 -1.90
C ASP A 167 16.93 12.08 -2.93
N ARG A 168 15.66 12.45 -3.05
CA ARG A 168 15.17 13.50 -3.96
C ARG A 168 13.84 14.08 -3.47
N PRO A 169 13.49 15.32 -3.89
CA PRO A 169 12.18 15.90 -3.62
C PRO A 169 11.05 15.06 -4.23
N ALA A 170 9.92 14.98 -3.52
CA ALA A 170 8.68 14.34 -3.99
C ALA A 170 8.90 12.96 -4.64
N PRO A 171 9.48 11.99 -3.90
CA PRO A 171 9.93 10.72 -4.47
C PRO A 171 8.80 9.86 -5.05
N GLY A 172 7.55 10.06 -4.63
CA GLY A 172 6.41 9.32 -5.17
C GLY A 172 5.75 9.95 -6.41
N PHE A 173 6.17 11.13 -6.85
CA PHE A 173 5.61 11.78 -8.04
C PHE A 173 6.38 11.44 -9.34
N PRO A 174 5.73 11.56 -10.52
CA PRO A 174 6.38 11.38 -11.82
C PRO A 174 7.58 12.31 -12.03
N ARG A 175 8.52 11.87 -12.85
CA ARG A 175 9.74 12.63 -13.20
C ARG A 175 9.73 13.20 -14.62
N ASP A 176 8.57 13.21 -15.26
CA ASP A 176 8.34 13.64 -16.64
C ASP A 176 8.21 15.17 -16.79
N GLY A 177 8.28 15.92 -15.68
CA GLY A 177 8.17 17.37 -15.66
C GLY A 177 6.73 17.89 -15.63
N GLN A 178 5.72 17.02 -15.59
CA GLN A 178 4.32 17.43 -15.51
C GLN A 178 3.94 17.97 -14.13
N TRP A 179 4.69 17.59 -13.09
CA TRP A 179 4.41 17.94 -11.70
C TRP A 179 5.57 18.73 -11.08
N VAL A 180 5.26 19.92 -10.58
CA VAL A 180 6.16 20.71 -9.73
C VAL A 180 5.59 20.71 -8.31
N VAL A 181 6.15 19.85 -7.45
CA VAL A 181 5.62 19.62 -6.10
C VAL A 181 6.34 20.50 -5.08
N ARG A 182 5.57 21.16 -4.21
CA ARG A 182 6.05 21.87 -3.02
C ARG A 182 5.27 21.37 -1.82
N HIS A 183 5.96 21.14 -0.71
CA HIS A 183 5.34 20.76 0.55
C HIS A 183 6.13 21.35 1.73
N GLU A 184 5.47 21.49 2.86
CA GLU A 184 6.05 21.94 4.11
C GLU A 184 5.45 21.16 5.28
N GLY A 185 6.14 21.11 6.42
CA GLY A 185 5.61 20.51 7.66
C GLY A 185 5.34 19.00 7.64
N LEU A 186 5.52 18.31 6.51
CA LEU A 186 5.33 16.86 6.39
C LEU A 186 6.49 16.08 6.99
N ARG A 187 6.18 14.94 7.61
CA ARG A 187 7.16 13.96 8.08
C ARG A 187 7.20 12.78 7.11
N ARG A 188 8.40 12.24 6.88
CA ARG A 188 8.57 10.99 6.13
C ARG A 188 7.78 9.87 6.79
N LEU A 189 7.13 9.03 5.99
CA LEU A 189 6.52 7.81 6.50
C LEU A 189 7.57 6.74 6.81
N PRO A 190 7.26 5.78 7.69
CA PRO A 190 8.10 4.61 7.92
C PRO A 190 8.30 3.73 6.69
#